data_AF-A0A942GIR4-F1
#
_entry.id   AF-A0A942GIR4-F1
#
_cell.length_a   1.000
_cell.length_b   1.000
_cell.length_c   1.000
_cell.angle_alpha   90.00
_cell.angle_beta   90.00
_cell.angle_gamma   90.00
#
_symmetry.space_group_name_H-M   'P 1'
#
loop_
_entity.id
_entity.type
_entity.pdbx_description
1 polymer ?
#
loop_
_entity_poly.entity_id
_entity_poly.type
_entity_poly.pdbx_seq_one_letter_code
_entity_poly.pdbx_strand_id
1 'polypeptide(L)'
;EFYFLLKDNLQNNGHLKRKKFKEIKRKIYMLDSTVISLCLKVFDWAKYRQEKGAIKLHTLLDYDGCMPSYLFMTEGRQADVKHAHYMLLPKKSVVVADRGYQDFSMLFDWNKNDIYFVVRLKKSINHKMIKELPLSEKENSNILKDELITLTEEETKEHYPKTIRRVAVYDERNKKVIELITNNLTWTASTVAELYKQRWMVEIFFKELKQHLKIKSFIGTNENAMWIQIWTALITLLLLRYLKELADFNWSLSNLIAFLRMNLFVKIILKEWLDNPFIPRNEMEYDFLQLSFFG
;
A
#
# COMPACT_ATOMS: atom_id res chain seq x y z
N GLU A 1 4.94 -4.23 17.91
CA GLU A 1 5.12 -2.81 18.31
C GLU A 1 6.34 -2.16 17.67
N PHE A 2 7.56 -2.72 17.85
CA PHE A 2 8.82 -2.16 17.32
C PHE A 2 8.77 -1.61 15.89
N TYR A 3 8.23 -2.36 14.93
CA TYR A 3 8.11 -1.93 13.54
C TYR A 3 7.39 -0.58 13.39
N PHE A 4 6.28 -0.39 14.09
CA PHE A 4 5.49 0.84 14.00
C PHE A 4 6.24 2.01 14.65
N LEU A 5 6.85 1.80 15.82
CA LEU A 5 7.67 2.82 16.48
C LEU A 5 8.84 3.27 15.60
N LEU A 6 9.52 2.33 14.95
CA LEU A 6 10.62 2.64 14.03
C LEU A 6 10.11 3.43 12.81
N LYS A 7 9.00 3.00 12.20
CA LYS A 7 8.41 3.70 11.06
C LYS A 7 8.02 5.13 11.42
N ASP A 8 7.35 5.31 12.56
CA ASP A 8 6.86 6.62 13.00
C ASP A 8 8.03 7.53 13.39
N ASN A 9 9.07 7.00 14.05
CA ASN A 9 10.30 7.74 14.33
C ASN A 9 10.96 8.26 13.04
N LEU A 10 11.13 7.41 12.03
CA LEU A 10 11.70 7.81 10.74
C LEU A 10 10.86 8.89 10.05
N GLN A 11 9.53 8.73 10.04
CA GLN A 11 8.62 9.73 9.47
C GLN A 11 8.68 11.07 10.21
N ASN A 12 8.73 11.05 11.54
CA ASN A 12 8.82 12.25 12.38
C ASN A 12 10.16 12.99 12.19
N ASN A 13 11.25 12.25 11.94
CA ASN A 13 12.55 12.81 11.58
C ASN A 13 12.64 13.27 10.12
N GLY A 14 11.51 13.22 9.40
CA GLY A 14 11.39 13.81 8.09
C GLY A 14 11.78 12.91 6.92
N HIS A 15 11.96 11.61 7.17
CA HIS A 15 12.17 10.59 6.15
C HIS A 15 10.84 9.97 5.69
N LEU A 16 10.88 9.16 4.64
CA LEU A 16 9.75 8.40 4.10
C LEU A 16 8.57 9.32 3.75
N LYS A 17 8.88 10.52 3.27
CA LYS A 17 7.87 11.55 2.96
C LYS A 17 7.11 11.27 1.68
N ARG A 18 5.91 11.83 1.62
CA ARG A 18 5.06 11.81 0.45
C ARG A 18 5.69 12.55 -0.74
N LYS A 19 5.68 11.91 -1.91
CA LYS A 19 6.20 12.50 -3.16
C LYS A 19 5.15 13.30 -3.95
N LYS A 20 3.90 12.83 -4.03
CA LYS A 20 2.76 13.48 -4.72
C LYS A 20 1.66 13.88 -3.74
N PHE A 21 0.65 14.66 -4.15
CA PHE A 21 -0.48 15.04 -3.29
C PHE A 21 -0.08 15.74 -1.99
N LYS A 22 0.90 16.66 -2.06
CA LYS A 22 1.39 17.41 -0.89
C LYS A 22 0.33 18.39 -0.36
N GLU A 23 -0.58 18.81 -1.23
CA GLU A 23 -1.74 19.64 -0.95
C GLU A 23 -2.82 18.93 -0.11
N ILE A 24 -2.88 17.59 -0.17
CA ILE A 24 -3.80 16.80 0.64
C ILE A 24 -3.21 16.64 2.05
N LYS A 25 -3.65 17.49 2.99
CA LYS A 25 -3.18 17.44 4.40
C LYS A 25 -3.56 16.16 5.16
N ARG A 26 -4.46 15.34 4.59
CA ARG A 26 -4.91 14.07 5.16
C ARG A 26 -3.90 12.95 4.85
N LYS A 27 -3.79 11.96 5.73
CA LYS A 27 -3.06 10.72 5.42
C LYS A 27 -3.78 9.95 4.32
N ILE A 28 -3.02 9.42 3.36
CA ILE A 28 -3.57 8.64 2.24
C ILE A 28 -3.16 7.19 2.46
N TYR A 29 -4.15 6.32 2.46
CA TYR A 29 -3.97 4.90 2.61
C TYR A 29 -4.47 4.16 1.40
N MET A 30 -3.79 3.06 1.08
CA MET A 30 -4.24 2.12 0.08
C MET A 30 -4.60 0.82 0.78
N LEU A 31 -5.84 0.40 0.60
CA LEU A 31 -6.38 -0.81 1.19
C LEU A 31 -6.42 -1.91 0.12
N ASP A 32 -5.69 -2.98 0.37
CA ASP A 32 -5.74 -4.18 -0.46
C ASP A 32 -5.34 -5.40 0.38
N SER A 33 -5.53 -6.59 -0.18
CA SER A 33 -5.09 -7.83 0.44
C SER A 33 -4.28 -8.67 -0.52
N THR A 34 -3.44 -9.54 0.03
CA THR A 34 -2.65 -10.48 -0.78
C THR A 34 -2.72 -11.87 -0.22
N VAL A 35 -2.84 -12.86 -1.10
CA VAL A 35 -2.76 -14.27 -0.73
C VAL A 35 -1.30 -14.71 -0.78
N ILE A 36 -0.83 -15.30 0.32
CA ILE A 36 0.47 -15.95 0.43
C ILE A 36 0.22 -17.47 0.45
N SER A 37 0.68 -18.16 -0.59
CA SER A 37 0.50 -19.60 -0.73
C SER A 37 1.40 -20.37 0.25
N LEU A 38 0.82 -21.37 0.90
CA LEU A 38 1.47 -22.29 1.84
C LEU A 38 1.38 -23.74 1.33
N CYS A 39 2.33 -24.58 1.72
CA CYS A 39 2.24 -26.02 1.49
C CYS A 39 1.34 -26.67 2.55
N LEU A 40 0.18 -27.25 2.19
CA LEU A 40 -0.75 -27.81 3.20
C LEU A 40 -0.13 -28.88 4.08
N LYS A 41 0.74 -29.74 3.53
CA LYS A 41 1.35 -30.85 4.26
C LYS A 41 2.15 -30.40 5.50
N VAL A 42 2.40 -29.10 5.62
CA VAL A 42 3.18 -28.46 6.68
C VAL A 42 2.34 -27.44 7.47
N PHE A 43 1.17 -27.03 6.96
CA PHE A 43 0.36 -25.91 7.49
C PHE A 43 -1.12 -26.30 7.61
N ASP A 44 -1.42 -27.25 8.51
CA ASP A 44 -2.77 -27.82 8.67
C ASP A 44 -3.83 -26.81 9.16
N TRP A 45 -3.39 -25.69 9.75
CA TRP A 45 -4.24 -24.61 10.24
C TRP A 45 -4.67 -23.60 9.15
N ALA A 46 -4.02 -23.57 7.98
CA ALA A 46 -4.22 -22.52 6.97
C ALA A 46 -4.94 -23.03 5.71
N LYS A 47 -6.16 -23.57 5.86
CA LYS A 47 -6.90 -24.24 4.77
C LYS A 47 -7.42 -23.25 3.71
N TYR A 48 -7.15 -23.52 2.42
CA TYR A 48 -7.66 -22.71 1.28
C TYR A 48 -8.42 -23.56 0.24
N ARG A 49 -7.83 -24.68 -0.22
CA ARG A 49 -8.47 -25.75 -1.05
C ARG A 49 -7.93 -27.13 -0.62
N GLN A 50 -8.55 -28.24 -1.05
CA GLN A 50 -8.24 -29.63 -0.62
C GLN A 50 -6.73 -29.99 -0.55
N GLU A 51 -5.86 -29.39 -1.38
CA GLU A 51 -4.42 -29.70 -1.43
C GLU A 51 -3.47 -28.48 -1.24
N LYS A 52 -3.99 -27.25 -1.08
CA LYS A 52 -3.18 -26.03 -0.94
C LYS A 52 -3.66 -25.12 0.19
N GLY A 53 -2.71 -24.70 1.01
CA GLY A 53 -2.92 -23.85 2.15
C GLY A 53 -2.64 -22.44 1.73
N ALA A 54 -3.34 -21.47 2.29
CA ALA A 54 -3.03 -20.09 2.02
C ALA A 54 -3.54 -19.21 3.15
N ILE A 55 -2.75 -18.19 3.43
CA ILE A 55 -3.14 -17.09 4.29
C ILE A 55 -3.39 -15.86 3.43
N LYS A 56 -4.31 -15.03 3.87
CA LYS A 56 -4.62 -13.73 3.28
C LYS A 56 -4.13 -12.66 4.23
N LEU A 57 -3.33 -11.74 3.70
CA LEU A 57 -2.80 -10.62 4.45
C LEU A 57 -3.52 -9.35 3.99
N HIS A 58 -4.44 -8.87 4.81
CA HIS A 58 -5.14 -7.60 4.63
C HIS A 58 -4.21 -6.48 5.09
N THR A 59 -3.99 -5.49 4.22
CA THR A 59 -2.96 -4.47 4.45
C THR A 59 -3.52 -3.07 4.19
N LEU A 60 -3.34 -2.19 5.17
CA LEU A 60 -3.48 -0.76 4.98
C LEU A 60 -2.09 -0.15 4.76
N LEU A 61 -1.75 0.16 3.52
CA LEU A 61 -0.48 0.75 3.16
C LEU A 61 -0.55 2.27 3.35
N ASP A 62 0.37 2.85 4.13
CA ASP A 62 0.57 4.30 4.13
C ASP A 62 1.21 4.70 2.82
N TYR A 63 0.60 5.63 2.08
CA TYR A 63 1.21 6.18 0.87
C TYR A 63 2.55 6.84 1.17
N ASP A 64 2.67 7.46 2.34
CA ASP A 64 3.90 8.07 2.83
C ASP A 64 4.90 6.94 3.14
N GLY A 65 5.98 6.87 2.38
CA GLY A 65 6.99 5.81 2.51
C GLY A 65 6.59 4.47 1.89
N CYS A 66 5.30 4.27 1.55
CA CYS A 66 4.76 3.01 1.02
C CYS A 66 5.06 1.84 1.95
N MET A 67 4.71 2.01 3.23
CA MET A 67 4.91 1.04 4.30
C MET A 67 3.59 0.78 5.05
N PRO A 68 3.31 -0.47 5.48
CA PRO A 68 2.06 -0.76 6.17
C PRO A 68 1.87 0.02 7.46
N SER A 69 0.65 0.51 7.66
CA SER A 69 0.14 1.04 8.94
C SER A 69 -0.76 0.05 9.66
N TYR A 70 -1.31 -0.93 8.95
CA TYR A 70 -2.10 -2.00 9.53
C TYR A 70 -1.94 -3.27 8.71
N LEU A 71 -1.87 -4.40 9.39
CA LEU A 71 -1.75 -5.74 8.82
C LEU A 71 -2.62 -6.70 9.63
N PHE A 72 -3.42 -7.50 8.94
CA PHE A 72 -4.22 -8.53 9.57
C PHE A 72 -4.20 -9.79 8.71
N MET A 73 -3.92 -10.92 9.34
CA MET A 73 -3.90 -12.21 8.66
C MET A 73 -5.22 -12.94 8.89
N THR A 74 -5.74 -13.53 7.83
CA THR A 74 -6.85 -14.47 7.87
C THR A 74 -6.51 -15.72 7.08
N GLU A 75 -7.32 -16.76 7.23
CA GLU A 75 -7.32 -17.86 6.27
C GLU A 75 -7.70 -17.37 4.86
N GLY A 76 -7.16 -18.02 3.83
CA GLY A 76 -7.26 -17.58 2.43
C GLY A 76 -8.68 -17.46 1.87
N ARG A 77 -9.67 -18.13 2.46
CA ARG A 77 -11.04 -18.20 1.94
C ARG A 77 -11.93 -17.01 2.32
N GLN A 78 -11.49 -16.17 3.25
CA GLN A 78 -12.33 -15.09 3.77
C GLN A 78 -12.40 -13.90 2.80
N ALA A 79 -13.60 -13.31 2.68
CA ALA A 79 -13.84 -12.14 1.84
C ALA A 79 -13.19 -10.88 2.44
N ASP A 80 -12.67 -10.00 1.58
CA ASP A 80 -11.91 -8.81 1.99
C ASP A 80 -12.75 -7.78 2.74
N VAL A 81 -13.99 -7.56 2.29
CA VAL A 81 -14.94 -6.61 2.90
C VAL A 81 -15.15 -6.87 4.39
N LYS A 82 -15.31 -8.14 4.78
CA LYS A 82 -15.62 -8.51 6.18
C LYS A 82 -14.53 -8.03 7.15
N HIS A 83 -13.28 -7.94 6.70
CA HIS A 83 -12.17 -7.51 7.53
C HIS A 83 -12.00 -6.00 7.57
N ALA A 84 -12.34 -5.33 6.48
CA ALA A 84 -12.28 -3.88 6.42
C ALA A 84 -13.22 -3.20 7.44
N HIS A 85 -14.32 -3.86 7.84
CA HIS A 85 -15.19 -3.39 8.94
C HIS A 85 -14.52 -3.38 10.32
N TYR A 86 -13.59 -4.31 10.59
CA TYR A 86 -12.88 -4.37 11.88
C TYR A 86 -11.64 -3.47 11.92
N MET A 87 -11.25 -2.91 10.77
CA MET A 87 -10.06 -2.08 10.68
C MET A 87 -10.36 -0.67 11.17
N LEU A 88 -9.73 -0.29 12.29
CA LEU A 88 -9.80 1.08 12.82
C LEU A 88 -8.98 2.00 11.93
N LEU A 89 -9.65 2.68 11.02
CA LEU A 89 -9.04 3.70 10.16
C LEU A 89 -8.87 5.01 10.94
N PRO A 90 -7.71 5.68 10.83
CA PRO A 90 -7.53 7.00 11.40
C PRO A 90 -8.57 7.98 10.84
N LYS A 91 -9.23 8.73 11.70
CA LYS A 91 -10.12 9.83 11.29
C LYS A 91 -9.33 10.83 10.43
N LYS A 92 -10.04 11.58 9.57
CA LYS A 92 -9.42 12.56 8.66
C LYS A 92 -8.40 11.94 7.71
N SER A 93 -8.62 10.70 7.28
CA SER A 93 -7.79 10.02 6.29
C SER A 93 -8.49 9.92 4.93
N VAL A 94 -7.73 9.46 3.94
CA VAL A 94 -8.20 9.10 2.60
C VAL A 94 -7.90 7.62 2.37
N VAL A 95 -8.88 6.84 1.94
CA VAL A 95 -8.71 5.40 1.65
C VAL A 95 -8.96 5.14 0.18
N VAL A 96 -7.98 4.55 -0.48
CA VAL A 96 -8.08 4.11 -1.87
C VAL A 96 -8.18 2.59 -1.91
N ALA A 97 -9.22 2.03 -2.50
CA ALA A 97 -9.45 0.60 -2.54
C ALA A 97 -10.02 0.12 -3.89
N ASP A 98 -9.80 -1.14 -4.25
CA ASP A 98 -10.43 -1.73 -5.44
C ASP A 98 -11.91 -2.08 -5.18
N ARG A 99 -12.63 -2.44 -6.24
CA ARG A 99 -14.05 -2.86 -6.24
C ARG A 99 -14.36 -3.98 -5.25
N GLY A 100 -13.37 -4.77 -4.83
CA GLY A 100 -13.52 -5.81 -3.81
C GLY A 100 -13.98 -5.25 -2.46
N TYR A 101 -13.70 -3.97 -2.18
CA TYR A 101 -14.04 -3.27 -0.94
C TYR A 101 -15.28 -2.37 -1.08
N GLN A 102 -16.05 -2.54 -2.16
CA GLN A 102 -17.28 -1.79 -2.36
C GLN A 102 -18.43 -2.39 -1.54
N ASP A 103 -18.52 -1.94 -0.29
CA ASP A 103 -19.62 -2.19 0.65
C ASP A 103 -20.20 -0.84 1.11
N PHE A 104 -21.46 -0.58 0.79
CA PHE A 104 -22.03 0.74 1.00
C PHE A 104 -22.25 1.09 2.47
N SER A 105 -22.50 0.10 3.32
CA SER A 105 -22.63 0.31 4.78
C SER A 105 -21.29 0.76 5.36
N MET A 106 -20.22 0.04 5.00
CA MET A 106 -18.85 0.41 5.36
C MET A 106 -18.46 1.80 4.86
N LEU A 107 -18.73 2.10 3.59
CA LEU A 107 -18.43 3.41 2.99
C LEU A 107 -19.20 4.53 3.68
N PHE A 108 -20.43 4.26 4.12
CA PHE A 108 -21.24 5.22 4.85
C PHE A 108 -20.68 5.49 6.25
N ASP A 109 -20.19 4.46 6.94
CA ASP A 109 -19.52 4.62 8.23
C ASP A 109 -18.19 5.36 8.11
N TRP A 110 -17.41 5.14 7.05
CA TRP A 110 -16.24 5.96 6.75
C TRP A 110 -16.63 7.42 6.54
N ASN A 111 -17.71 7.67 5.79
CA ASN A 111 -18.22 9.01 5.58
C ASN A 111 -18.66 9.69 6.90
N LYS A 112 -19.31 8.96 7.82
CA LYS A 112 -19.68 9.48 9.16
C LYS A 112 -18.44 9.80 10.01
N ASN A 113 -17.34 9.06 9.84
CA ASN A 113 -16.10 9.23 10.58
C ASN A 113 -15.11 10.22 9.96
N ASP A 114 -15.57 11.05 9.01
CA ASP A 114 -14.74 12.01 8.27
C ASP A 114 -13.54 11.34 7.59
N ILE A 115 -13.78 10.19 6.97
CA ILE A 115 -12.82 9.47 6.13
C ILE A 115 -13.27 9.63 4.68
N TYR A 116 -12.37 10.12 3.83
CA TYR A 116 -12.61 10.15 2.39
C TYR A 116 -12.25 8.82 1.77
N PHE A 117 -13.02 8.40 0.76
CA PHE A 117 -12.70 7.18 0.01
C PHE A 117 -12.64 7.44 -1.49
N VAL A 118 -11.83 6.64 -2.17
CA VAL A 118 -11.83 6.51 -3.63
C VAL A 118 -11.86 5.02 -3.94
N VAL A 119 -13.02 4.54 -4.38
CA VAL A 119 -13.25 3.11 -4.63
C VAL A 119 -13.73 2.91 -6.05
N ARG A 120 -13.32 1.81 -6.69
CA ARG A 120 -13.83 1.45 -8.01
C ARG A 120 -15.27 0.93 -7.92
N LEU A 121 -16.16 1.53 -8.71
CA LEU A 121 -17.55 1.12 -8.83
C LEU A 121 -17.67 -0.18 -9.65
N LYS A 122 -18.42 -1.14 -9.13
CA LYS A 122 -18.83 -2.37 -9.83
C LYS A 122 -19.89 -2.02 -10.86
N LYS A 123 -19.76 -2.60 -12.06
CA LYS A 123 -20.74 -2.43 -13.16
C LYS A 123 -22.16 -2.91 -12.83
N SER A 124 -22.29 -3.81 -11.87
CA SER A 124 -23.58 -4.40 -11.47
C SER A 124 -24.43 -3.48 -10.60
N ILE A 125 -23.90 -2.33 -10.19
CA ILE A 125 -24.52 -1.46 -9.20
C ILE A 125 -25.29 -0.38 -9.93
N ASN A 126 -26.60 -0.34 -9.69
CA ASN A 126 -27.46 0.63 -10.34
C ASN A 126 -27.44 1.98 -9.59
N HIS A 127 -27.30 3.05 -10.37
CA HIS A 127 -27.29 4.41 -9.87
C HIS A 127 -27.98 5.36 -10.86
N LYS A 128 -28.42 6.51 -10.34
CA LYS A 128 -29.03 7.59 -11.11
C LYS A 128 -28.20 8.85 -10.96
N MET A 129 -27.92 9.50 -12.08
CA MET A 129 -27.29 10.82 -12.10
C MET A 129 -28.26 11.87 -11.57
N ILE A 130 -27.76 12.69 -10.63
CA ILE A 130 -28.45 13.85 -10.07
C ILE A 130 -28.00 15.12 -10.79
N LYS A 131 -26.68 15.26 -10.96
CA LYS A 131 -26.07 16.46 -11.53
C LYS A 131 -24.72 16.11 -12.14
N GLU A 132 -24.48 16.57 -13.35
CA GLU A 132 -23.15 16.55 -13.96
C GLU A 132 -22.34 17.76 -13.48
N LEU A 133 -21.07 17.54 -13.15
CA LEU A 133 -20.13 18.57 -12.74
C LEU A 133 -19.33 19.03 -13.96
N PRO A 134 -19.01 20.33 -14.07
CA PRO A 134 -18.27 20.84 -15.21
C PRO A 134 -16.85 20.25 -15.21
N LEU A 135 -16.49 19.63 -16.33
CA LEU A 135 -15.11 19.25 -16.61
C LEU A 135 -14.37 20.48 -17.13
N SER A 136 -13.23 20.81 -16.53
CA SER A 136 -12.40 21.90 -17.04
C SER A 136 -11.62 21.44 -18.26
N GLU A 137 -11.41 22.32 -19.25
CA GLU A 137 -10.62 22.02 -20.45
C GLU A 137 -9.15 21.65 -20.15
N LYS A 138 -8.67 21.98 -18.93
CA LYS A 138 -7.32 21.65 -18.44
C LYS A 138 -7.24 20.32 -17.70
N GLU A 139 -8.37 19.71 -17.35
CA GLU A 139 -8.37 18.37 -16.76
C GLU A 139 -7.90 17.36 -17.80
N ASN A 140 -7.05 16.41 -17.38
CA ASN A 140 -6.44 15.43 -18.28
C ASN A 140 -7.48 14.82 -19.22
N SER A 141 -7.15 14.75 -20.52
CA SER A 141 -8.04 14.33 -21.63
C SER A 141 -8.70 12.95 -21.47
N ASN A 142 -8.35 12.21 -20.43
CA ASN A 142 -8.84 10.87 -20.17
C ASN A 142 -10.04 10.82 -19.19
N ILE A 143 -10.50 11.96 -18.65
CA ILE A 143 -11.73 11.99 -17.84
C ILE A 143 -12.93 12.12 -18.76
N LEU A 144 -13.84 11.15 -18.66
CA LEU A 144 -15.01 11.06 -19.51
C LEU A 144 -16.25 11.70 -18.87
N LYS A 145 -16.38 11.57 -17.54
CA LYS A 145 -17.52 12.07 -16.76
C LYS A 145 -17.11 12.42 -15.35
N ASP A 146 -17.73 13.46 -14.81
CA ASP A 146 -17.73 13.79 -13.39
C ASP A 146 -19.15 14.18 -12.98
N GLU A 147 -19.76 13.42 -12.07
CA GLU A 147 -21.18 13.58 -11.75
C GLU A 147 -21.48 13.21 -10.29
N LEU A 148 -22.54 13.80 -9.77
CA LEU A 148 -23.18 13.43 -8.52
C LEU A 148 -24.26 12.39 -8.81
N ILE A 149 -24.22 11.28 -8.09
CA ILE A 149 -25.11 10.14 -8.26
C ILE A 149 -25.81 9.79 -6.94
N THR A 150 -26.97 9.16 -7.06
CA THR A 150 -27.62 8.40 -5.98
C THR A 150 -27.72 6.94 -6.38
N LEU A 151 -27.64 6.05 -5.40
CA LEU A 151 -27.94 4.64 -5.58
C LEU A 151 -29.46 4.47 -5.79
N THR A 152 -29.85 3.56 -6.67
CA THR A 152 -31.27 3.36 -7.04
C THR A 152 -31.89 2.12 -6.41
N GLU A 153 -31.09 1.10 -6.14
CA GLU A 153 -31.56 -0.12 -5.46
C GLU A 153 -31.86 0.19 -4.00
N GLU A 154 -33.00 -0.33 -3.50
CA GLU A 154 -33.49 -0.05 -2.15
C GLU A 154 -32.47 -0.42 -1.07
N GLU A 155 -31.91 -1.63 -1.13
CA GLU A 155 -30.90 -2.12 -0.18
C GLU A 155 -29.63 -1.26 -0.16
N THR A 156 -29.08 -0.91 -1.34
CA THR A 156 -27.83 -0.13 -1.39
C THR A 156 -28.06 1.33 -1.00
N LYS A 157 -29.24 1.87 -1.30
CA LYS A 157 -29.66 3.22 -0.90
C LYS A 157 -29.90 3.32 0.61
N GLU A 158 -30.45 2.28 1.24
CA GLU A 158 -30.58 2.21 2.70
C GLU A 158 -29.19 2.23 3.37
N HIS A 159 -28.24 1.45 2.83
CA HIS A 159 -26.88 1.38 3.35
C HIS A 159 -26.07 2.67 3.14
N TYR A 160 -26.30 3.40 2.05
CA TYR A 160 -25.68 4.72 1.81
C TYR A 160 -26.74 5.73 1.30
N PRO A 161 -27.44 6.43 2.21
CA PRO A 161 -28.56 7.31 1.86
C PRO A 161 -28.13 8.71 1.37
N LYS A 162 -26.82 8.96 1.20
CA LYS A 162 -26.28 10.25 0.76
C LYS A 162 -25.86 10.22 -0.70
N THR A 163 -25.69 11.40 -1.29
CA THR A 163 -25.10 11.56 -2.62
C THR A 163 -23.65 11.09 -2.63
N ILE A 164 -23.25 10.45 -3.73
CA ILE A 164 -21.88 10.00 -4.01
C ILE A 164 -21.42 10.70 -5.29
N ARG A 165 -20.15 11.07 -5.38
CA ARG A 165 -19.56 11.55 -6.65
C ARG A 165 -18.99 10.38 -7.43
N ARG A 166 -19.34 10.28 -8.71
CA ARG A 166 -18.79 9.31 -9.67
C ARG A 166 -17.90 10.03 -10.68
N VAL A 167 -16.70 9.50 -10.87
CA VAL A 167 -15.74 9.96 -11.88
C VAL A 167 -15.46 8.79 -12.83
N ALA A 168 -15.76 8.96 -14.11
CA ALA A 168 -15.46 7.97 -15.15
C ALA A 168 -14.15 8.36 -15.86
N VAL A 169 -13.17 7.45 -15.85
CA VAL A 169 -11.83 7.67 -16.38
C VAL A 169 -11.53 6.61 -17.43
N TYR A 170 -11.06 7.04 -18.60
CA TYR A 170 -10.53 6.15 -19.63
C TYR A 170 -9.10 5.72 -19.27
N ASP A 171 -8.91 4.43 -19.07
CA ASP A 171 -7.58 3.82 -18.93
C ASP A 171 -7.07 3.40 -20.30
N GLU A 172 -6.22 4.23 -20.90
CA GLU A 172 -5.60 4.00 -22.20
C GLU A 172 -4.78 2.70 -22.25
N ARG A 173 -4.13 2.32 -21.13
CA ARG A 173 -3.27 1.14 -21.07
C ARG A 173 -4.08 -0.14 -21.23
N ASN A 174 -5.22 -0.19 -20.56
CA ASN A 174 -6.11 -1.36 -20.56
C ASN A 174 -7.28 -1.23 -21.55
N LYS A 175 -7.35 -0.11 -22.28
CA LYS A 175 -8.44 0.28 -23.19
C LYS A 175 -9.83 0.10 -22.56
N LYS A 176 -9.99 0.55 -21.31
CA LYS A 176 -11.21 0.34 -20.51
C LYS A 176 -11.59 1.58 -19.73
N VAL A 177 -12.89 1.82 -19.58
CA VAL A 177 -13.40 2.82 -18.64
C VAL A 177 -13.38 2.25 -17.22
N ILE A 178 -12.79 3.01 -16.31
CA ILE A 178 -12.81 2.76 -14.88
C ILE A 178 -13.73 3.81 -14.26
N GLU A 179 -14.72 3.34 -13.51
CA GLU A 179 -15.63 4.19 -12.78
C GLU A 179 -15.23 4.21 -11.32
N LEU A 180 -15.03 5.40 -10.79
CA LEU A 180 -14.59 5.65 -9.43
C LEU A 180 -15.71 6.35 -8.67
N ILE A 181 -15.89 5.99 -7.41
CA ILE A 181 -16.79 6.66 -6.48
C ILE A 181 -16.01 7.27 -5.32
N THR A 182 -16.46 8.44 -4.88
CA THR A 182 -15.89 9.16 -3.74
C THR A 182 -16.95 9.97 -3.01
N ASN A 183 -16.77 10.15 -1.70
CA ASN A 183 -17.52 11.12 -0.90
C ASN A 183 -16.87 12.52 -0.88
N ASN A 184 -15.71 12.71 -1.53
CA ASN A 184 -15.09 14.02 -1.67
C ASN A 184 -15.66 14.79 -2.87
N LEU A 185 -16.31 15.93 -2.59
CA LEU A 185 -16.93 16.78 -3.62
C LEU A 185 -16.05 17.97 -4.05
N THR A 186 -14.89 18.15 -3.42
CA THR A 186 -14.04 19.36 -3.55
C THR A 186 -12.85 19.18 -4.48
N TRP A 187 -12.32 17.98 -4.60
CA TRP A 187 -11.14 17.71 -5.44
C TRP A 187 -11.49 17.77 -6.92
N THR A 188 -10.50 17.97 -7.78
CA THR A 188 -10.70 17.83 -9.23
C THR A 188 -10.91 16.36 -9.59
N ALA A 189 -11.59 16.09 -10.71
CA ALA A 189 -11.76 14.72 -11.19
C ALA A 189 -10.40 14.06 -11.49
N SER A 190 -9.43 14.88 -11.93
CA SER A 190 -8.03 14.46 -12.13
C SER A 190 -7.37 13.97 -10.84
N THR A 191 -7.55 14.68 -9.72
CA THR A 191 -6.98 14.22 -8.43
C THR A 191 -7.57 12.89 -7.99
N VAL A 192 -8.88 12.68 -8.13
CA VAL A 192 -9.55 11.39 -7.81
C VAL A 192 -8.97 10.26 -8.67
N ALA A 193 -8.83 10.49 -9.98
CA ALA A 193 -8.25 9.54 -10.91
C ALA A 193 -6.79 9.19 -10.56
N GLU A 194 -5.97 10.20 -10.25
CA GLU A 194 -4.57 10.00 -9.90
C GLU A 194 -4.38 9.29 -8.56
N LEU A 195 -5.22 9.58 -7.56
CA LEU A 195 -5.25 8.87 -6.28
C LEU A 195 -5.52 7.38 -6.51
N TYR A 196 -6.54 7.05 -7.31
CA TYR A 196 -6.85 5.66 -7.63
C TYR A 196 -5.69 4.97 -8.38
N LYS A 197 -5.00 5.69 -9.27
CA LYS A 197 -3.82 5.16 -9.97
C LYS A 197 -2.70 4.78 -9.01
N GLN A 198 -2.57 5.44 -7.85
CA GLN A 198 -1.59 5.05 -6.83
C GLN A 198 -1.90 3.72 -6.12
N ARG A 199 -3.08 3.11 -6.33
CA ARG A 199 -3.38 1.76 -5.81
C ARG A 199 -2.33 0.73 -6.26
N TRP A 200 -1.72 0.91 -7.44
CA TRP A 200 -0.60 0.09 -7.92
C TRP A 200 0.58 0.01 -6.94
N MET A 201 0.77 1.01 -6.06
CA MET A 201 1.81 0.99 -5.04
C MET A 201 1.65 -0.20 -4.07
N VAL A 202 0.41 -0.63 -3.79
CA VAL A 202 0.17 -1.80 -2.95
C VAL A 202 0.56 -3.09 -3.65
N GLU A 203 0.30 -3.20 -4.95
CA GLU A 203 0.73 -4.36 -5.74
C GLU A 203 2.26 -4.45 -5.80
N ILE A 204 2.95 -3.31 -5.97
CA ILE A 204 4.41 -3.23 -5.92
C ILE A 204 4.91 -3.66 -4.53
N PHE A 205 4.32 -3.12 -3.47
CA PHE A 205 4.66 -3.49 -2.10
C PHE A 205 4.47 -5.00 -1.86
N PHE A 206 3.36 -5.60 -2.29
CA PHE A 206 3.14 -7.04 -2.14
C PHE A 206 4.13 -7.87 -2.95
N LYS A 207 4.52 -7.41 -4.14
CA LYS A 207 5.56 -8.06 -4.93
C LYS A 207 6.89 -8.05 -4.18
N GLU A 208 7.29 -6.90 -3.65
CA GLU A 208 8.50 -6.77 -2.83
C GLU A 208 8.42 -7.65 -1.58
N LEU A 209 7.34 -7.53 -0.81
CA LEU A 209 7.11 -8.34 0.39
C LEU A 209 7.25 -9.84 0.08
N LYS A 210 6.59 -10.34 -0.97
CA LYS A 210 6.69 -11.75 -1.38
C LYS A 210 8.10 -12.14 -1.84
N GLN A 211 8.81 -11.24 -2.51
CA GLN A 211 10.21 -11.46 -2.89
C GLN A 211 11.15 -11.51 -1.67
N HIS A 212 10.86 -10.74 -0.62
CA HIS A 212 11.63 -10.73 0.63
C HIS A 212 11.28 -11.90 1.54
N LEU A 213 10.04 -12.37 1.47
CA LEU A 213 9.57 -13.51 2.25
C LEU A 213 10.16 -14.85 1.78
N LYS A 214 10.95 -14.91 0.67
CA LYS A 214 11.46 -16.14 0.00
C LYS A 214 11.19 -17.43 0.77
N ILE A 215 9.95 -17.89 0.63
CA ILE A 215 9.42 -19.10 1.24
C ILE A 215 9.99 -20.27 0.44
N LYS A 216 11.23 -20.67 0.73
CA LYS A 216 11.74 -22.00 0.34
C LYS A 216 11.61 -22.99 1.50
N SER A 217 11.67 -22.49 2.73
CA SER A 217 11.27 -23.19 3.93
C SER A 217 10.75 -22.15 4.92
N PHE A 218 9.54 -22.36 5.43
CA PHE A 218 9.17 -21.66 6.64
C PHE A 218 10.07 -22.13 7.78
N ILE A 219 10.57 -21.20 8.60
CA ILE A 219 11.42 -21.53 9.74
C ILE A 219 10.60 -22.26 10.83
N GLY A 220 9.27 -22.09 10.81
CA GLY A 220 8.33 -22.84 11.64
C GLY A 220 6.95 -22.92 11.00
N THR A 221 6.15 -23.88 11.45
CA THR A 221 4.89 -24.27 10.81
C THR A 221 3.65 -23.68 11.48
N ASN A 222 3.81 -22.95 12.59
CA ASN A 222 2.72 -22.32 13.33
C ASN A 222 2.51 -20.84 12.93
N GLU A 223 1.37 -20.29 13.33
CA GLU A 223 0.98 -18.90 13.01
C GLU A 223 2.01 -17.86 13.48
N ASN A 224 2.56 -18.05 14.69
CA ASN A 224 3.54 -17.14 15.28
C ASN A 224 4.85 -17.09 14.48
N ALA A 225 5.35 -18.25 14.04
CA ALA A 225 6.54 -18.32 13.18
C ALA A 225 6.32 -17.56 11.87
N MET A 226 5.10 -17.63 11.33
CA MET A 226 4.73 -16.90 10.13
C MET A 226 4.68 -15.38 10.37
N TRP A 227 4.11 -14.94 11.50
CA TRP A 227 4.13 -13.54 11.90
C TRP A 227 5.56 -13.01 12.10
N ILE A 228 6.43 -13.76 12.78
CA ILE A 228 7.84 -13.38 12.98
C ILE A 228 8.52 -13.13 11.63
N GLN A 229 8.30 -14.00 10.64
CA GLN A 229 8.85 -13.82 9.30
C GLN A 229 8.29 -12.59 8.59
N ILE A 230 6.97 -12.36 8.66
CA ILE A 230 6.34 -11.16 8.10
C ILE A 230 6.95 -9.91 8.73
N TRP A 231 6.99 -9.83 10.07
CA TRP A 231 7.55 -8.67 10.76
C TRP A 231 9.02 -8.45 10.43
N THR A 232 9.81 -9.52 10.33
CA THR A 232 11.24 -9.44 9.95
C THR A 232 11.40 -8.90 8.53
N ALA A 233 10.60 -9.39 7.58
CA ALA A 233 10.62 -8.89 6.20
C ALA A 233 10.20 -7.41 6.11
N LEU A 234 9.21 -7.00 6.90
CA LEU A 234 8.75 -5.62 6.96
C LEU A 234 9.79 -4.66 7.56
N ILE A 235 10.44 -5.05 8.66
CA ILE A 235 11.54 -4.28 9.25
C ILE A 235 12.70 -4.16 8.25
N THR A 236 13.05 -5.26 7.59
CA THR A 236 14.09 -5.26 6.55
C THR A 236 13.73 -4.31 5.41
N LEU A 237 12.50 -4.36 4.91
CA LEU A 237 12.01 -3.47 3.86
C LEU A 237 12.01 -2.00 4.29
N LEU A 238 11.61 -1.72 5.53
CA LEU A 238 11.62 -0.37 6.10
C LEU A 238 13.05 0.20 6.11
N LEU A 239 14.00 -0.57 6.63
CA LEU A 239 15.41 -0.18 6.68
C LEU A 239 15.99 0.00 5.28
N LEU A 240 15.71 -0.91 4.33
CA LEU A 240 16.18 -0.78 2.96
C LEU A 240 15.64 0.47 2.26
N ARG A 241 14.37 0.82 2.50
CA ARG A 241 13.76 2.06 1.97
C ARG A 241 14.40 3.29 2.58
N TYR A 242 14.70 3.25 3.88
CA TYR A 242 15.40 4.32 4.56
C TYR A 242 16.83 4.50 4.02
N LEU A 243 17.62 3.43 3.89
CA LEU A 243 18.95 3.49 3.30
C LEU A 243 18.94 4.02 1.87
N LYS A 244 17.95 3.60 1.07
CA LYS A 244 17.74 4.09 -0.29
C LYS A 244 17.46 5.60 -0.33
N GLU A 245 16.75 6.12 0.66
CA GLU A 245 16.44 7.57 0.77
C GLU A 245 17.65 8.38 1.26
N LEU A 246 18.50 7.79 2.10
CA LEU A 246 19.75 8.40 2.52
C LEU A 246 20.80 8.45 1.41
N ALA A 247 20.74 7.54 0.44
CA ALA A 247 21.75 7.43 -0.61
C ALA A 247 21.62 8.55 -1.65
N ASP A 248 22.74 9.14 -2.05
CA ASP A 248 22.81 10.10 -3.16
C ASP A 248 22.69 9.38 -4.51
N PHE A 249 23.20 8.15 -4.58
CA PHE A 249 23.04 7.30 -5.75
C PHE A 249 21.56 6.90 -5.91
N ASN A 250 21.05 7.03 -7.14
CA ASN A 250 19.67 6.70 -7.47
C ASN A 250 19.45 5.17 -7.59
N TRP A 251 19.50 4.48 -6.45
CA TRP A 251 19.29 3.05 -6.39
C TRP A 251 17.92 2.63 -6.89
N SER A 252 17.87 1.52 -7.63
CA SER A 252 16.67 0.68 -7.63
C SER A 252 16.66 -0.19 -6.37
N LEU A 253 15.49 -0.45 -5.78
CA LEU A 253 15.42 -1.24 -4.54
C LEU A 253 16.02 -2.65 -4.75
N SER A 254 15.71 -3.28 -5.88
CA SER A 254 16.24 -4.59 -6.26
C SER A 254 17.78 -4.62 -6.33
N ASN A 255 18.41 -3.59 -6.91
CA ASN A 255 19.86 -3.52 -7.01
C ASN A 255 20.48 -3.30 -5.63
N LEU A 256 19.93 -2.37 -4.84
CA LEU A 256 20.40 -2.11 -3.47
C LEU A 256 20.41 -3.40 -2.64
N ILE A 257 19.33 -4.18 -2.71
CA ILE A 257 19.24 -5.47 -2.01
C ILE A 257 20.28 -6.47 -2.51
N ALA A 258 20.46 -6.61 -3.82
CA ALA A 258 21.42 -7.54 -4.39
C ALA A 258 22.86 -7.19 -3.98
N PHE A 259 23.20 -5.91 -4.07
CA PHE A 259 24.51 -5.38 -3.72
C PHE A 259 24.79 -5.46 -2.22
N LEU A 260 23.82 -5.12 -1.37
CA LEU A 260 23.96 -5.31 0.09
C LEU A 260 24.19 -6.79 0.42
N ARG A 261 23.46 -7.71 -0.21
CA ARG A 261 23.65 -9.14 0.01
C ARG A 261 25.04 -9.63 -0.37
N MET A 262 25.61 -9.11 -1.46
CA MET A 262 26.98 -9.45 -1.88
C MET A 262 28.04 -8.86 -0.95
N ASN A 263 27.75 -7.74 -0.30
CA ASN A 263 28.70 -6.99 0.51
C ASN A 263 28.45 -7.08 2.02
N LEU A 264 27.57 -7.98 2.48
CA LEU A 264 27.14 -8.10 3.89
C LEU A 264 28.29 -8.25 4.89
N PHE A 265 29.38 -8.91 4.49
CA PHE A 265 30.55 -9.17 5.33
C PHE A 265 31.77 -8.35 4.92
N VAL A 266 31.61 -7.41 3.99
CA VAL A 266 32.69 -6.56 3.52
C VAL A 266 32.82 -5.36 4.46
N LYS A 267 34.05 -5.07 4.87
CA LYS A 267 34.37 -3.88 5.69
C LYS A 267 34.40 -2.64 4.81
N ILE A 268 33.25 -1.97 4.69
CA ILE A 268 33.06 -0.72 3.95
C ILE A 268 32.28 0.28 4.81
N ILE A 269 32.55 1.57 4.63
CA ILE A 269 31.73 2.63 5.23
C ILE A 269 30.41 2.65 4.46
N LEU A 270 29.32 2.26 5.12
CA LEU A 270 28.04 2.02 4.47
C LEU A 270 27.53 3.25 3.70
N LYS A 271 27.67 4.46 4.27
CA LYS A 271 27.21 5.70 3.64
C LYS A 271 27.96 6.01 2.34
N GLU A 272 29.30 5.97 2.37
CA GLU A 272 30.13 6.20 1.18
C GLU A 272 29.82 5.21 0.06
N TRP A 273 29.66 3.93 0.41
CA TRP A 273 29.31 2.90 -0.56
C TRP A 273 27.89 3.06 -1.11
N LEU A 274 26.93 3.47 -0.28
CA LEU A 274 25.58 3.78 -0.72
C LEU A 274 25.57 4.92 -1.73
N ASP A 275 26.40 5.94 -1.51
CA ASP A 275 26.49 7.10 -2.38
C ASP A 275 27.30 6.81 -3.65
N ASN A 276 28.28 5.91 -3.57
CA ASN A 276 29.21 5.61 -4.65
C ASN A 276 29.53 4.09 -4.79
N PRO A 277 28.58 3.27 -5.26
CA PRO A 277 28.72 1.80 -5.22
C PRO A 277 29.76 1.19 -6.15
N PHE A 278 30.27 1.95 -7.11
CA PHE A 278 31.20 1.48 -8.13
C PHE A 278 32.63 1.99 -7.95
N ILE A 279 32.88 2.83 -6.93
CA ILE A 279 34.23 3.30 -6.65
C ILE A 279 35.07 2.12 -6.14
N PRO A 280 36.24 1.84 -6.75
CA PRO A 280 37.14 0.80 -6.27
C PRO A 280 37.58 1.07 -4.83
N ARG A 281 37.66 0.02 -4.03
CA ARG A 281 37.99 0.11 -2.60
C ARG A 281 39.31 0.84 -2.30
N ASN A 282 40.26 0.79 -3.23
CA ASN A 282 41.58 1.39 -3.07
C ASN A 282 41.55 2.93 -3.12
N GLU A 283 40.42 3.52 -3.51
CA GLU A 283 40.21 4.96 -3.60
C GLU A 283 39.33 5.51 -2.45
N MET A 284 38.83 4.64 -1.56
CA MET A 284 38.11 5.06 -0.35
C MET A 284 39.13 5.28 0.78
N GLU A 285 39.30 6.53 1.20
CA GLU A 285 40.12 6.88 2.36
C GLU A 285 39.47 6.36 3.64
N TYR A 286 39.98 5.24 4.16
CA TYR A 286 39.56 4.74 5.46
C TYR A 286 40.33 5.47 6.56
N ASP A 287 39.71 6.45 7.21
CA ASP A 287 40.15 6.87 8.54
C ASP A 287 39.91 5.69 9.49
N PHE A 288 40.98 4.93 9.77
CA PHE A 288 40.97 3.80 10.69
C PHE A 288 40.76 4.26 12.13
N LEU A 289 39.56 4.71 12.49
CA LEU A 289 39.16 5.04 13.87
C LEU A 289 38.95 3.79 14.76
N GLN A 290 39.49 2.63 14.39
CA GLN A 290 39.22 1.36 15.08
C GLN A 290 40.46 0.64 15.62
N LEU A 291 41.56 1.36 15.87
CA LEU A 291 42.76 0.81 16.53
C LEU A 291 42.98 1.29 17.98
N SER A 292 42.15 2.17 18.55
CA SER A 292 42.34 2.66 19.93
C SER A 292 41.54 1.94 21.03
N PHE A 293 40.81 0.87 20.71
CA PHE A 293 40.06 0.11 21.74
C PHE A 293 40.83 -1.09 22.32
N PHE A 294 42.02 -1.40 21.81
CA PHE A 294 42.90 -2.46 22.35
C PHE A 294 44.38 -2.05 22.36
N GLY A 295 44.66 -0.74 22.52
CA GLY A 295 46.00 -0.22 22.82
C GLY A 295 46.05 0.30 24.24
#